data_AF-A0A954WCL9-F1
#
_entry.id   AF-A0A954WCL9-F1
#
_cell.length_a   1.000
_cell.length_b   1.000
_cell.length_c   1.000
_cell.angle_alpha   90.00
_cell.angle_beta   90.00
_cell.angle_gamma   90.00
#
_symmetry.space_group_name_H-M   'P 1'
#
loop_
_entity.id
_entity.type
_entity.pdbx_description
1 polymer ?
#
loop_
_entity_poly.entity_id
_entity_poly.type
_entity_poly.pdbx_seq_one_letter_code
_entity_poly.pdbx_strand_id
1 'polypeptide(L)'
;PVDLFFVEFAVNDDQDAMHARRECIRGMEGIVRHVRQHNPNADIIITYFVNPGMMEKLGRDEEPISTGAHEAVAEQYQVSTVHLAREVTERIANGTLTWEKYGGVHPAPFGNRIAADMVIELLTSAWEASETGAADSQRNAKRPHPMPETMLDPNSYVNGRFISPAEATIESGWKWETPNWTSIPGQLRGRYANRPLLSADAPNSVMTLNFTGNAIGAFLLAGPDAGIVEASVDESPFRPIDLYHRFSGGLHYPRTVMFATDLPPGAHVLRLRTTEKSNSASKGVAARILEFTVN
;
A
#
# COMPACT_ATOMS: atom_id res chain seq x y z
N PRO A 1 14.69 -16.55 -6.39
CA PRO A 1 14.19 -15.35 -7.11
C PRO A 1 12.67 -15.50 -7.30
N VAL A 2 11.92 -14.40 -7.34
CA VAL A 2 10.50 -14.45 -7.72
C VAL A 2 10.42 -14.48 -9.25
N ASP A 3 9.82 -15.52 -9.83
CA ASP A 3 9.66 -15.65 -11.29
C ASP A 3 8.30 -15.16 -11.80
N LEU A 4 7.24 -15.23 -10.98
CA LEU A 4 5.91 -14.70 -11.27
C LEU A 4 5.35 -14.04 -10.00
N PHE A 5 4.92 -12.78 -10.12
CA PHE A 5 4.39 -11.99 -9.02
C PHE A 5 2.95 -11.54 -9.30
N PHE A 6 2.02 -11.88 -8.41
CA PHE A 6 0.65 -11.37 -8.45
C PHE A 6 0.53 -10.19 -7.49
N VAL A 7 -0.02 -9.08 -7.97
CA VAL A 7 -0.21 -7.86 -7.18
C VAL A 7 -1.64 -7.35 -7.29
N GLU A 8 -2.20 -6.95 -6.15
CA GLU A 8 -3.55 -6.41 -6.02
C GLU A 8 -3.52 -5.39 -4.88
N PHE A 9 -3.78 -4.12 -5.20
CA PHE A 9 -3.94 -3.06 -4.22
C PHE A 9 -4.97 -2.01 -4.66
N ALA A 10 -5.69 -2.22 -5.77
CA ALA A 10 -6.54 -1.17 -6.34
C ALA A 10 -7.70 -0.82 -5.39
N VAL A 11 -8.34 -1.84 -4.82
CA VAL A 11 -9.41 -1.62 -3.85
C VAL A 11 -8.89 -1.11 -2.51
N ASN A 12 -7.64 -1.43 -2.14
CA ASN A 12 -7.00 -0.88 -0.95
C ASN A 12 -6.65 0.61 -1.10
N ASP A 13 -6.06 0.98 -2.23
CA ASP A 13 -5.71 2.36 -2.54
C ASP A 13 -6.95 3.25 -2.63
N ASP A 14 -8.04 2.75 -3.25
CA ASP A 14 -9.31 3.48 -3.36
C ASP A 14 -10.08 3.53 -2.03
N GLN A 15 -10.37 2.37 -1.45
CA GLN A 15 -11.25 2.30 -0.28
C GLN A 15 -10.49 2.71 0.97
N ASP A 16 -9.46 1.96 1.34
CA ASP A 16 -8.81 2.03 2.65
C ASP A 16 -7.93 3.26 2.77
N ALA A 17 -7.00 3.45 1.84
CA ALA A 17 -6.07 4.56 1.86
C ALA A 17 -6.66 5.87 1.31
N MET A 18 -7.67 5.77 0.43
CA MET A 18 -8.24 6.90 -0.31
C MET A 18 -7.17 7.73 -1.01
N HIS A 19 -6.20 7.04 -1.62
CA HIS A 19 -5.06 7.64 -2.28
C HIS A 19 -5.50 8.43 -3.52
N ALA A 20 -4.85 9.57 -3.72
CA ALA A 20 -4.94 10.27 -5.00
C ALA A 20 -4.09 9.51 -6.03
N ARG A 21 -4.33 9.83 -7.31
CA ARG A 21 -3.67 9.17 -8.45
C ARG A 21 -2.14 9.10 -8.32
N ARG A 22 -1.53 10.16 -7.77
CA ARG A 22 -0.07 10.26 -7.59
C ARG A 22 0.47 9.16 -6.68
N GLU A 23 -0.13 8.98 -5.51
CA GLU A 23 0.30 7.99 -4.52
C GLU A 23 0.12 6.57 -5.06
N CYS A 24 -1.00 6.30 -5.76
CA CYS A 24 -1.23 5.02 -6.42
C CYS A 24 -0.14 4.70 -7.46
N ILE A 25 0.28 5.71 -8.27
CA ILE A 25 1.39 5.55 -9.23
C ILE A 25 2.70 5.25 -8.50
N ARG A 26 3.08 6.06 -7.52
CA ARG A 26 4.35 5.89 -6.81
C ARG A 26 4.46 4.53 -6.13
N GLY A 27 3.36 4.05 -5.55
CA GLY A 27 3.28 2.73 -4.93
C GLY A 27 3.44 1.60 -5.95
N MET A 28 2.58 1.58 -6.98
CA MET A 28 2.59 0.50 -7.96
C MET A 28 3.86 0.47 -8.81
N GLU A 29 4.35 1.64 -9.25
CA GLU A 29 5.62 1.73 -9.99
C GLU A 29 6.80 1.28 -9.13
N GLY A 30 6.82 1.64 -7.83
CA GLY A 30 7.80 1.14 -6.88
C GLY A 30 7.81 -0.39 -6.81
N ILE A 31 6.64 -1.02 -6.68
CA ILE A 31 6.49 -2.49 -6.64
C ILE A 31 7.03 -3.13 -7.94
N VAL A 32 6.56 -2.66 -9.11
CA VAL A 32 6.92 -3.21 -10.41
C VAL A 32 8.43 -3.12 -10.65
N ARG A 33 9.02 -1.95 -10.38
CA ARG A 33 10.46 -1.74 -10.55
C ARG A 33 11.27 -2.59 -9.57
N HIS A 34 10.89 -2.68 -8.30
CA HIS A 34 11.61 -3.47 -7.31
C HIS A 34 11.61 -4.97 -7.67
N VAL A 35 10.46 -5.52 -8.09
CA VAL A 35 10.37 -6.93 -8.55
C VAL A 35 11.34 -7.18 -9.71
N ARG A 36 11.35 -6.32 -10.72
CA ARG A 36 12.20 -6.50 -11.92
C ARG A 36 13.67 -6.11 -11.72
N GLN A 37 13.99 -5.26 -10.76
CA GLN A 37 15.39 -5.06 -10.32
C GLN A 37 15.93 -6.32 -9.63
N HIS A 38 15.10 -7.01 -8.84
CA HIS A 38 15.47 -8.29 -8.22
C HIS A 38 15.60 -9.42 -9.24
N ASN A 39 14.64 -9.53 -10.16
CA ASN A 39 14.68 -10.49 -11.26
C ASN A 39 14.12 -9.84 -12.54
N PRO A 40 14.98 -9.47 -13.50
CA PRO A 40 14.53 -8.78 -14.72
C PRO A 40 13.64 -9.65 -15.62
N ASN A 41 13.62 -10.97 -15.40
CA ASN A 41 12.76 -11.92 -16.12
C ASN A 41 11.48 -12.26 -15.36
N ALA A 42 11.16 -11.56 -14.27
CA ALA A 42 9.96 -11.82 -13.51
C ALA A 42 8.72 -11.28 -14.24
N ASP A 43 7.76 -12.17 -14.47
CA ASP A 43 6.43 -11.79 -14.91
C ASP A 43 5.64 -11.21 -13.74
N ILE A 44 4.78 -10.25 -14.05
CA ILE A 44 3.91 -9.60 -13.06
C ILE A 44 2.48 -9.62 -13.62
N ILE A 45 1.52 -9.92 -12.76
CA ILE A 45 0.09 -9.80 -13.08
C ILE A 45 -0.55 -8.88 -12.05
N ILE A 46 -1.14 -7.77 -12.51
CA ILE A 46 -1.94 -6.88 -11.67
C ILE A 46 -3.40 -7.29 -11.79
N THR A 47 -4.05 -7.62 -10.68
CA THR A 47 -5.49 -7.89 -10.66
C THR A 47 -6.20 -6.72 -10.00
N TYR A 48 -7.33 -6.29 -10.55
CA TYR A 48 -8.11 -5.16 -10.02
C TYR A 48 -9.37 -5.65 -9.34
N PHE A 49 -9.33 -5.79 -8.01
CA PHE A 49 -10.53 -6.07 -7.21
C PHE A 49 -11.41 -4.83 -7.09
N VAL A 50 -12.61 -5.02 -6.52
CA VAL A 50 -13.69 -4.05 -6.66
C VAL A 50 -14.45 -3.82 -5.35
N ASN A 51 -14.91 -2.58 -5.17
CA ASN A 51 -15.87 -2.19 -4.15
C ASN A 51 -17.09 -1.50 -4.81
N PRO A 52 -18.21 -1.28 -4.08
CA PRO A 52 -19.39 -0.65 -4.64
C PRO A 52 -19.15 0.74 -5.25
N GLY A 53 -18.32 1.58 -4.65
CA GLY A 53 -17.99 2.91 -5.19
C GLY A 53 -17.21 2.85 -6.50
N MET A 54 -16.33 1.85 -6.65
CA MET A 54 -15.65 1.58 -7.92
C MET A 54 -16.65 1.09 -8.98
N MET A 55 -17.60 0.21 -8.64
CA MET A 55 -18.65 -0.23 -9.57
C MET A 55 -19.56 0.92 -10.02
N GLU A 56 -19.91 1.84 -9.12
CA GLU A 56 -20.70 3.03 -9.47
C GLU A 56 -20.01 3.89 -10.52
N LYS A 57 -18.69 4.10 -10.39
CA LYS A 57 -17.89 4.81 -11.41
C LYS A 57 -17.88 4.06 -12.73
N LEU A 58 -17.56 2.77 -12.70
CA LEU A 58 -17.50 1.93 -13.89
C LEU A 58 -18.84 1.85 -14.62
N GLY A 59 -19.97 1.82 -13.88
CA GLY A 59 -21.32 1.85 -14.46
C GLY A 59 -21.70 3.19 -15.12
N ARG A 60 -20.89 4.24 -14.95
CA ARG A 60 -20.98 5.52 -15.67
C ARG A 60 -19.87 5.70 -16.70
N ASP A 61 -19.18 4.61 -17.07
CA ASP A 61 -18.00 4.63 -17.93
C ASP A 61 -16.83 5.49 -17.38
N GLU A 62 -16.77 5.68 -16.07
CA GLU A 62 -15.70 6.40 -15.38
C GLU A 62 -14.69 5.43 -14.76
N GLU A 63 -13.39 5.66 -14.99
CA GLU A 63 -12.32 4.84 -14.43
C GLU A 63 -12.09 5.16 -12.92
N PRO A 64 -12.09 4.15 -12.03
CA PRO A 64 -11.63 4.32 -10.65
C PRO A 64 -10.19 4.84 -10.59
N ILE A 65 -9.91 5.74 -9.63
CA ILE A 65 -8.62 6.44 -9.56
C ILE A 65 -7.46 5.47 -9.40
N SER A 66 -7.59 4.48 -8.52
CA SER A 66 -6.55 3.48 -8.25
C SER A 66 -6.32 2.56 -9.45
N THR A 67 -7.37 2.01 -10.05
CA THR A 67 -7.27 1.16 -11.24
C THR A 67 -6.61 1.91 -12.39
N GLY A 68 -7.08 3.12 -12.74
CA GLY A 68 -6.48 3.92 -13.81
C GLY A 68 -5.03 4.37 -13.52
N ALA A 69 -4.66 4.55 -12.25
CA ALA A 69 -3.27 4.82 -11.85
C ALA A 69 -2.37 3.59 -12.05
N HIS A 70 -2.84 2.42 -11.61
CA HIS A 70 -2.11 1.17 -11.73
C HIS A 70 -2.00 0.71 -13.19
N GLU A 71 -3.03 0.94 -14.02
CA GLU A 71 -3.00 0.68 -15.46
C GLU A 71 -1.97 1.54 -16.19
N ALA A 72 -1.84 2.82 -15.83
CA ALA A 72 -0.80 3.67 -16.41
C ALA A 72 0.61 3.12 -16.12
N VAL A 73 0.83 2.57 -14.92
CA VAL A 73 2.06 1.84 -14.59
C VAL A 73 2.15 0.56 -15.43
N ALA A 74 1.08 -0.23 -15.49
CA ALA A 74 1.09 -1.49 -16.23
C ALA A 74 1.44 -1.29 -17.71
N GLU A 75 0.90 -0.25 -18.34
CA GLU A 75 1.20 0.12 -19.73
C GLU A 75 2.67 0.50 -19.91
N GLN A 76 3.20 1.41 -19.07
CA GLN A 76 4.60 1.85 -19.11
C GLN A 76 5.59 0.68 -18.99
N TYR A 77 5.26 -0.30 -18.15
CA TYR A 77 6.13 -1.45 -17.86
C TYR A 77 5.72 -2.72 -18.60
N GLN A 78 4.73 -2.70 -19.50
CA GLN A 78 4.25 -3.88 -20.22
C GLN A 78 3.91 -5.04 -19.25
N VAL A 79 3.12 -4.75 -18.22
CA VAL A 79 2.65 -5.71 -17.23
C VAL A 79 1.24 -6.16 -17.62
N SER A 80 1.00 -7.46 -17.53
CA SER A 80 -0.31 -8.04 -17.80
C SER A 80 -1.30 -7.70 -16.69
N THR A 81 -2.55 -7.40 -17.03
CA THR A 81 -3.56 -7.03 -16.04
C THR A 81 -4.86 -7.81 -16.20
N VAL A 82 -5.57 -7.98 -15.07
CA VAL A 82 -6.88 -8.66 -14.97
C VAL A 82 -7.89 -7.71 -14.37
N HIS A 83 -8.81 -7.23 -15.22
CA HIS A 83 -9.89 -6.30 -14.85
C HIS A 83 -11.09 -6.99 -14.20
N LEU A 84 -10.88 -7.64 -13.06
CA LEU A 84 -11.97 -8.26 -12.30
C LEU A 84 -13.06 -7.24 -11.94
N ALA A 85 -12.70 -5.98 -11.67
CA ALA A 85 -13.66 -4.91 -11.39
C ALA A 85 -14.65 -4.67 -12.54
N ARG A 86 -14.17 -4.66 -13.79
CA ARG A 86 -15.06 -4.50 -14.96
C ARG A 86 -15.91 -5.74 -15.16
N GLU A 87 -15.32 -6.93 -15.09
CA GLU A 87 -16.03 -8.21 -15.24
C GLU A 87 -17.19 -8.33 -14.23
N VAL A 88 -16.95 -8.03 -12.96
CA VAL A 88 -17.98 -8.10 -11.91
C VAL A 88 -19.06 -7.04 -12.15
N THR A 89 -18.68 -5.83 -12.51
CA THR A 89 -19.62 -4.73 -12.79
C THR A 89 -20.53 -5.07 -13.97
N GLU A 90 -19.96 -5.56 -15.08
CA GLU A 90 -20.69 -5.92 -16.29
C GLU A 90 -21.62 -7.12 -16.07
N ARG A 91 -21.16 -8.17 -15.38
CA ARG A 91 -22.04 -9.31 -15.03
C ARG A 91 -23.20 -8.92 -14.14
N ILE A 92 -22.99 -7.98 -13.20
CA ILE A 92 -24.06 -7.46 -12.36
C ILE A 92 -25.05 -6.62 -13.20
N ALA A 93 -24.54 -5.73 -14.05
CA ALA A 93 -25.38 -4.91 -14.94
C ALA A 93 -26.23 -5.77 -15.90
N ASN A 94 -25.67 -6.88 -16.37
CA ASN A 94 -26.35 -7.84 -17.26
C ASN A 94 -27.21 -8.88 -16.51
N GLY A 95 -27.27 -8.82 -15.18
CA GLY A 95 -28.09 -9.72 -14.35
C GLY A 95 -27.57 -11.16 -14.25
N THR A 96 -26.33 -11.44 -14.66
CA THR A 96 -25.71 -12.79 -14.58
C THR A 96 -24.96 -13.03 -13.27
N LEU A 97 -24.74 -11.97 -12.49
CA LEU A 97 -24.14 -11.99 -11.16
C LEU A 97 -24.91 -11.06 -10.21
N THR A 98 -24.92 -11.36 -8.92
CA THR A 98 -25.36 -10.42 -7.88
C THR A 98 -24.20 -10.12 -6.94
N TRP A 99 -24.17 -8.93 -6.35
CA TRP A 99 -23.15 -8.55 -5.37
C TRP A 99 -23.09 -9.51 -4.17
N GLU A 100 -24.26 -9.97 -3.72
CA GLU A 100 -24.37 -10.98 -2.66
C GLU A 100 -23.71 -12.31 -3.05
N LYS A 101 -23.92 -12.78 -4.28
CA LYS A 101 -23.30 -14.01 -4.79
C LYS A 101 -21.78 -13.85 -4.98
N TYR A 102 -21.32 -12.67 -5.39
CA TYR A 102 -19.89 -12.35 -5.42
C TYR A 102 -19.27 -12.39 -4.01
N GLY A 103 -19.99 -11.86 -3.02
CA GLY A 103 -19.67 -11.97 -1.59
C GLY A 103 -19.10 -10.71 -0.94
N GLY A 104 -19.02 -9.59 -1.67
CA GLY A 104 -18.56 -8.30 -1.15
C GLY A 104 -17.12 -7.94 -1.49
N VAL A 105 -16.62 -6.87 -0.86
CA VAL A 105 -15.21 -6.40 -1.00
C VAL A 105 -14.20 -7.48 -0.62
N HIS A 106 -14.57 -8.34 0.32
CA HIS A 106 -13.88 -9.59 0.60
C HIS A 106 -14.69 -10.72 -0.05
N PRO A 107 -14.38 -11.14 -1.28
CA PRO A 107 -15.28 -11.99 -2.03
C PRO A 107 -15.47 -13.35 -1.35
N ALA A 108 -16.65 -13.92 -1.52
CA ALA A 108 -16.93 -15.28 -1.10
C ALA A 108 -16.16 -16.26 -2.01
N PRO A 109 -16.12 -17.58 -1.69
CA PRO A 109 -15.46 -18.56 -2.55
C PRO A 109 -15.90 -18.49 -4.02
N PHE A 110 -17.17 -18.16 -4.30
CA PHE A 110 -17.67 -17.95 -5.66
C PHE A 110 -17.05 -16.72 -6.34
N GLY A 111 -16.98 -15.56 -5.69
CA GLY A 111 -16.35 -14.37 -6.25
C GLY A 111 -14.84 -14.53 -6.44
N ASN A 112 -14.16 -15.19 -5.50
CA ASN A 112 -12.74 -15.54 -5.65
C ASN A 112 -12.49 -16.46 -6.85
N ARG A 113 -13.45 -17.35 -7.16
CA ARG A 113 -13.34 -18.24 -8.32
C ARG A 113 -13.35 -17.46 -9.64
N ILE A 114 -14.17 -16.42 -9.77
CA ILE A 114 -14.17 -15.54 -10.96
C ILE A 114 -12.78 -14.94 -11.18
N ALA A 115 -12.16 -14.40 -10.13
CA ALA A 115 -10.81 -13.83 -10.19
C ALA A 115 -9.77 -14.88 -10.64
N ALA A 116 -9.83 -16.07 -10.04
CA ALA A 116 -8.92 -17.16 -10.36
C ALA A 116 -9.09 -17.64 -11.82
N ASP A 117 -10.33 -17.79 -12.28
CA ASP A 117 -10.63 -18.26 -13.64
C ASP A 117 -10.11 -17.25 -14.70
N MET A 118 -10.27 -15.94 -14.47
CA MET A 118 -9.71 -14.91 -15.37
C MET A 118 -8.17 -14.94 -15.42
N VAL A 119 -7.52 -15.16 -14.27
CA VAL A 119 -6.06 -15.32 -14.22
C VAL A 119 -5.62 -16.59 -14.94
N ILE A 120 -6.35 -17.70 -14.77
CA ILE A 120 -6.10 -18.96 -15.47
C ILE A 120 -6.24 -18.77 -16.98
N GLU A 121 -7.28 -18.07 -17.44
CA GLU A 121 -7.51 -17.78 -18.86
C GLU A 121 -6.35 -16.96 -19.47
N LEU A 122 -5.88 -15.93 -18.75
CA LEU A 122 -4.73 -15.13 -19.15
C LEU A 122 -3.47 -15.99 -19.29
N LEU A 123 -3.15 -16.81 -18.29
CA LEU A 123 -1.98 -17.68 -18.29
C LEU A 123 -2.08 -18.76 -19.38
N THR A 124 -3.26 -19.34 -19.58
CA THR A 124 -3.51 -20.35 -20.61
C THR A 124 -3.31 -19.75 -22.00
N SER A 125 -3.88 -18.58 -22.26
CA SER A 125 -3.72 -17.87 -23.53
C SER A 125 -2.26 -17.54 -23.82
N ALA A 126 -1.51 -17.10 -22.79
CA ALA A 126 -0.08 -16.84 -22.92
C ALA A 126 0.72 -18.12 -23.23
N TRP A 127 0.36 -19.25 -22.60
CA TRP A 127 0.99 -20.54 -22.83
C TRP A 127 0.74 -21.06 -24.25
N GLU A 128 -0.50 -21.07 -24.71
CA GLU A 128 -0.88 -21.52 -26.06
C GLU A 128 -0.24 -20.65 -27.16
N ALA A 129 -0.15 -19.34 -26.95
CA ALA A 129 0.54 -18.44 -27.87
C ALA A 129 2.04 -18.77 -28.00
N SER A 130 2.66 -19.28 -26.94
CA SER A 130 4.07 -19.71 -26.95
C SER A 130 4.29 -21.02 -27.73
N GLU A 131 3.33 -21.95 -27.67
CA GLU A 131 3.41 -23.26 -28.33
C GLU A 131 3.14 -23.20 -29.84
N THR A 132 2.23 -22.32 -30.27
CA THR A 132 1.79 -22.24 -31.68
C THR A 132 2.75 -21.47 -32.59
N GLY A 133 3.82 -20.87 -32.06
CA GLY A 133 4.77 -20.06 -32.84
C GLY A 133 4.18 -18.77 -33.43
N ALA A 134 2.94 -18.43 -33.06
CA ALA A 134 2.34 -17.11 -33.33
C ALA A 134 3.06 -16.00 -32.55
N ALA A 135 3.71 -16.37 -31.44
CA ALA A 135 4.78 -15.61 -30.83
C ALA A 135 6.08 -15.83 -31.63
N ASP A 136 6.63 -14.74 -32.18
CA ASP A 136 7.96 -14.69 -32.82
C ASP A 136 8.96 -15.61 -32.09
N SER A 137 9.75 -16.41 -32.81
CA SER A 137 10.63 -17.44 -32.20
C SER A 137 11.65 -16.87 -31.20
N GLN A 138 11.82 -15.54 -31.17
CA GLN A 138 12.55 -14.77 -30.17
C GLN A 138 11.80 -14.52 -28.83
N ARG A 139 10.47 -14.69 -28.76
CA ARG A 139 9.64 -14.52 -27.55
C ARG A 139 9.70 -15.70 -26.58
N ASN A 140 10.03 -16.90 -27.05
CA ASN A 140 10.13 -18.10 -26.20
C ASN A 140 11.46 -18.20 -25.42
N ALA A 141 12.43 -17.33 -25.72
CA ALA A 141 13.64 -17.21 -24.92
C ALA A 141 13.36 -16.33 -23.67
N LYS A 142 13.66 -16.85 -22.48
CA LYS A 142 13.60 -16.08 -21.23
C LYS A 142 14.48 -14.84 -21.39
N ARG A 143 13.86 -13.66 -21.40
CA ARG A 143 14.54 -12.38 -21.62
C ARG A 143 14.09 -11.35 -20.59
N PRO A 144 14.99 -10.41 -20.21
CA PRO A 144 14.62 -9.28 -19.39
C PRO A 144 13.41 -8.53 -19.96
N HIS A 145 12.44 -8.22 -19.12
CA HIS A 145 11.39 -7.27 -19.49
C HIS A 145 11.99 -5.86 -19.64
N PRO A 146 11.39 -4.99 -20.49
CA PRO A 146 11.80 -3.60 -20.55
C PRO A 146 11.71 -2.93 -19.18
N MET A 147 12.73 -2.13 -18.90
CA MET A 147 12.79 -1.26 -17.73
C MET A 147 13.01 0.18 -18.22
N PRO A 148 11.93 0.94 -18.47
CA PRO A 148 12.05 2.33 -18.88
C PRO A 148 12.96 3.13 -17.96
N GLU A 149 13.82 3.97 -18.56
CA GLU A 149 14.73 4.85 -17.83
C GLU A 149 13.95 5.91 -17.03
N THR A 150 12.85 6.41 -17.61
CA THR A 150 11.97 7.39 -16.98
C THR A 150 10.88 6.71 -16.16
N MET A 151 10.70 7.21 -14.94
CA MET A 151 9.56 6.89 -14.08
C MET A 151 8.38 7.79 -14.40
N LEU A 152 7.15 7.31 -14.16
CA LEU A 152 5.93 8.11 -14.28
C LEU A 152 5.90 9.25 -13.25
N ASP A 153 6.46 9.01 -12.06
CA ASP A 153 6.75 10.04 -11.07
C ASP A 153 8.22 9.96 -10.63
N PRO A 154 8.99 11.05 -10.68
CA PRO A 154 10.41 11.03 -10.29
C PRO A 154 10.62 10.65 -8.82
N ASN A 155 9.61 10.78 -7.97
CA ASN A 155 9.61 10.40 -6.55
C ASN A 155 8.86 9.08 -6.31
N SER A 156 8.78 8.22 -7.31
CA SER A 156 8.29 6.84 -7.17
C SER A 156 9.01 6.11 -6.02
N TYR A 157 8.29 5.20 -5.34
CA TYR A 157 8.78 4.51 -4.14
C TYR A 157 9.72 3.33 -4.46
N VAL A 158 10.57 3.48 -5.48
CA VAL A 158 11.41 2.39 -6.03
C VAL A 158 12.49 1.91 -5.06
N ASN A 159 12.92 2.79 -4.15
CA ASN A 159 13.92 2.51 -3.11
C ASN A 159 13.25 2.28 -1.75
N GLY A 160 11.94 2.06 -1.75
CA GLY A 160 11.11 1.82 -0.59
C GLY A 160 11.65 0.68 0.27
N ARG A 161 11.94 0.97 1.54
CA ARG A 161 12.46 0.04 2.53
C ARG A 161 12.07 0.43 3.94
N PHE A 162 12.20 -0.52 4.86
CA PHE A 162 12.04 -0.25 6.28
C PHE A 162 13.36 0.19 6.92
N ILE A 163 13.25 1.08 7.90
CA ILE A 163 14.27 1.38 8.90
C ILE A 163 13.70 0.96 10.25
N SER A 164 14.50 0.22 11.03
CA SER A 164 14.08 -0.25 12.34
C SER A 164 13.86 0.93 13.27
N PRO A 165 12.78 0.97 14.08
CA PRO A 165 12.62 2.05 15.04
C PRO A 165 13.68 2.06 16.14
N ALA A 166 14.47 0.98 16.29
CA ALA A 166 15.62 0.95 17.19
C ALA A 166 16.76 1.90 16.76
N GLU A 167 16.74 2.40 15.51
CA GLU A 167 17.70 3.40 15.02
C GLU A 167 17.34 4.84 15.44
N ALA A 168 16.14 5.05 16.01
CA ALA A 168 15.72 6.35 16.49
C ALA A 168 16.44 6.73 17.80
N THR A 169 16.84 7.99 17.92
CA THR A 169 17.31 8.57 19.17
C THR A 169 16.12 9.09 19.96
N ILE A 170 15.83 8.46 21.09
CA ILE A 170 14.76 8.87 22.00
C ILE A 170 15.26 10.03 22.85
N GLU A 171 14.58 11.18 22.75
CA GLU A 171 14.86 12.34 23.61
C GLU A 171 13.95 12.36 24.83
N SER A 172 12.67 12.01 24.66
CA SER A 172 11.70 11.94 25.76
C SER A 172 10.51 11.03 25.42
N GLY A 173 9.96 10.38 26.44
CA GLY A 173 8.62 9.77 26.42
C GLY A 173 8.43 8.50 25.58
N TRP A 174 9.10 8.37 24.44
CA TRP A 174 9.05 7.17 23.61
C TRP A 174 9.72 5.97 24.29
N LYS A 175 9.19 4.77 24.02
CA LYS A 175 9.68 3.51 24.57
C LYS A 175 9.70 2.44 23.49
N TRP A 176 10.73 1.60 23.51
CA TRP A 176 10.75 0.37 22.74
C TRP A 176 10.14 -0.75 23.58
N GLU A 177 8.90 -1.11 23.30
CA GLU A 177 8.14 -2.05 24.13
C GLU A 177 7.12 -2.86 23.33
N THR A 178 6.74 -4.01 23.86
CA THR A 178 5.52 -4.71 23.44
C THR A 178 4.37 -4.16 24.29
N PRO A 179 3.40 -3.43 23.72
CA PRO A 179 2.31 -2.86 24.51
C PRO A 179 1.51 -3.95 25.22
N ASN A 180 1.01 -3.65 26.42
CA ASN A 180 0.03 -4.52 27.06
C ASN A 180 -1.33 -4.37 26.37
N TRP A 181 -1.53 -5.13 25.30
CA TRP A 181 -2.76 -5.07 24.50
C TRP A 181 -4.03 -5.39 25.27
N THR A 182 -3.94 -6.08 26.40
CA THR A 182 -5.12 -6.35 27.25
C THR A 182 -5.62 -5.11 27.99
N SER A 183 -4.77 -4.10 28.17
CA SER A 183 -5.14 -2.84 28.81
C SER A 183 -5.44 -1.71 27.82
N ILE A 184 -5.30 -1.95 26.52
CA ILE A 184 -5.52 -0.96 25.47
C ILE A 184 -6.82 -1.32 24.73
N PRO A 185 -7.77 -0.39 24.57
CA PRO A 185 -9.01 -0.68 23.87
C PRO A 185 -8.76 -0.98 22.38
N GLY A 186 -9.59 -1.85 21.80
CA GLY A 186 -9.56 -2.17 20.38
C GLY A 186 -9.01 -3.56 20.09
N GLN A 187 -9.42 -4.13 18.97
CA GLN A 187 -8.89 -5.40 18.50
C GLN A 187 -7.46 -5.24 17.99
N LEU A 188 -6.73 -6.34 17.94
CA LEU A 188 -5.40 -6.42 17.35
C LEU A 188 -5.31 -7.68 16.50
N ARG A 189 -4.69 -7.58 15.32
CA ARG A 189 -4.39 -8.76 14.51
C ARG A 189 -3.26 -9.55 15.18
N GLY A 190 -3.46 -10.83 15.43
CA GLY A 190 -2.55 -11.68 16.23
C GLY A 190 -1.07 -11.64 15.80
N ARG A 191 -0.79 -11.45 14.50
CA ARG A 191 0.59 -11.29 13.98
C ARG A 191 1.37 -10.11 14.57
N TYR A 192 0.71 -9.14 15.19
CA TYR A 192 1.35 -7.98 15.83
C TYR A 192 1.40 -8.07 17.36
N ALA A 193 0.75 -9.05 17.98
CA ALA A 193 0.57 -9.11 19.44
C ALA A 193 1.89 -9.17 20.22
N ASN A 194 2.89 -9.86 19.68
CA ASN A 194 4.18 -10.09 20.35
C ASN A 194 5.34 -9.30 19.72
N ARG A 195 5.04 -8.26 18.93
CA ARG A 195 6.08 -7.44 18.31
C ARG A 195 6.40 -6.24 19.21
N PRO A 196 7.68 -5.97 19.49
CA PRO A 196 8.06 -4.69 20.08
C PRO A 196 7.83 -3.56 19.07
N LEU A 197 7.43 -2.40 19.58
CA LEU A 197 7.08 -1.20 18.84
C LEU A 197 7.75 0.00 19.50
N LEU A 198 8.03 1.02 18.69
CA LEU A 198 8.31 2.33 19.25
C LEU A 198 6.98 3.00 19.60
N SER A 199 6.73 3.13 20.90
CA SER A 199 5.44 3.55 21.45
C SER A 199 5.59 4.82 22.28
N ALA A 200 4.59 5.69 22.20
CA ALA A 200 4.38 6.81 23.11
C ALA A 200 2.88 6.94 23.35
N ASP A 201 2.48 7.12 24.60
CA ASP A 201 1.07 7.24 25.04
C ASP A 201 0.79 8.56 25.79
N ALA A 202 1.80 9.41 25.89
CA ALA A 202 1.73 10.75 26.48
C ALA A 202 2.12 11.83 25.48
N PRO A 203 1.56 13.05 25.59
CA PRO A 203 2.00 14.22 24.82
C PRO A 203 3.47 14.56 25.04
N ASN A 204 4.05 15.32 24.11
CA ASN A 204 5.42 15.87 24.21
C ASN A 204 6.53 14.80 24.31
N SER A 205 6.25 13.58 23.84
CA SER A 205 7.27 12.55 23.63
C SER A 205 8.02 12.87 22.33
N VAL A 206 9.34 12.96 22.37
CA VAL A 206 10.17 13.42 21.25
C VAL A 206 11.25 12.39 20.91
N MET A 207 11.45 12.19 19.61
CA MET A 207 12.58 11.43 19.10
C MET A 207 13.06 11.99 17.77
N THR A 208 14.26 11.59 17.39
CA THR A 208 14.86 11.89 16.09
C THR A 208 15.30 10.62 15.37
N LEU A 209 15.31 10.66 14.03
CA LEU A 209 15.76 9.57 13.19
C LEU A 209 16.54 10.14 12.00
N ASN A 210 17.78 9.67 11.84
CA ASN A 210 18.56 9.93 10.63
C ASN A 210 18.11 8.96 9.54
N PHE A 211 17.95 9.45 8.32
CA PHE A 211 17.68 8.59 7.16
C PHE A 211 18.33 9.15 5.90
N THR A 212 18.44 8.32 4.87
CA THR A 212 18.89 8.75 3.53
C THR A 212 17.83 8.38 2.52
N GLY A 213 17.37 9.33 1.72
CA GLY A 213 16.24 9.10 0.83
C GLY A 213 15.63 10.40 0.30
N ASN A 214 14.43 10.31 -0.25
CA ASN A 214 13.57 11.43 -0.63
C ASN A 214 12.18 11.36 0.03
N ALA A 215 11.87 10.31 0.79
CA ALA A 215 10.62 10.18 1.54
C ALA A 215 10.82 9.50 2.90
N ILE A 216 9.99 9.85 3.88
CA ILE A 216 9.95 9.25 5.22
C ILE A 216 8.51 9.14 5.71
N GLY A 217 8.19 8.03 6.36
CA GLY A 217 6.92 7.75 6.98
C GLY A 217 7.06 6.66 8.05
N ALA A 218 5.94 6.15 8.53
CA ALA A 218 5.89 5.04 9.47
C ALA A 218 4.81 4.03 9.08
N PHE A 219 5.16 2.75 9.11
CA PHE A 219 4.20 1.67 9.21
C PHE A 219 3.84 1.48 10.69
N LEU A 220 2.57 1.63 11.03
CA LEU A 220 2.12 1.80 12.41
C LEU A 220 0.79 1.10 12.69
N LEU A 221 0.43 1.01 13.96
CA LEU A 221 -0.81 0.46 14.46
C LEU A 221 -1.73 1.56 15.01
N ALA A 222 -2.64 2.05 14.18
CA ALA A 222 -3.56 3.13 14.53
C ALA A 222 -4.80 2.57 15.27
N GLY A 223 -4.79 2.62 16.60
CA GLY A 223 -5.89 2.13 17.45
C GLY A 223 -6.90 3.19 17.87
N PRO A 224 -7.88 2.81 18.71
CA PRO A 224 -8.92 3.73 19.20
C PRO A 224 -8.38 4.92 19.97
N ASP A 225 -7.13 4.86 20.42
CA ASP A 225 -6.40 5.87 21.16
C ASP A 225 -5.29 6.56 20.35
N ALA A 226 -5.26 6.37 19.03
CA ALA A 226 -4.26 6.99 18.16
C ALA A 226 -4.35 8.52 18.19
N GLY A 227 -3.21 9.18 18.35
CA GLY A 227 -3.10 10.64 18.46
C GLY A 227 -2.70 11.35 17.18
N ILE A 228 -2.54 12.67 17.29
CA ILE A 228 -1.83 13.48 16.29
C ILE A 228 -0.36 13.59 16.71
N VAL A 229 0.52 13.25 15.77
CA VAL A 229 1.96 13.55 15.87
C VAL A 229 2.29 14.78 15.05
N GLU A 230 3.40 15.43 15.36
CA GLU A 230 3.97 16.49 14.55
C GLU A 230 5.36 16.06 14.05
N ALA A 231 5.55 16.14 12.73
CA ALA A 231 6.80 15.80 12.07
C ALA A 231 7.49 17.06 11.54
N SER A 232 8.81 17.11 11.72
CA SER A 232 9.71 18.11 11.12
C SER A 232 10.85 17.35 10.46
N VAL A 233 11.17 17.71 9.21
CA VAL A 233 12.35 17.18 8.50
C VAL A 233 13.31 18.33 8.25
N ASP A 234 14.58 18.16 8.60
CA ASP A 234 15.65 19.16 8.43
C ASP A 234 15.29 20.55 8.98
N GLU A 235 14.79 20.57 10.22
CA GLU A 235 14.39 21.79 10.94
C GLU A 235 13.25 22.60 10.28
N SER A 236 12.56 22.01 9.29
CA SER A 236 11.36 22.62 8.73
C SER A 236 10.25 22.76 9.79
N PRO A 237 9.28 23.67 9.59
CA PRO A 237 8.17 23.82 10.52
C PRO A 237 7.43 22.50 10.75
N PHE A 238 7.14 22.19 12.02
CA PHE A 238 6.37 21.02 12.40
C PHE A 238 5.00 20.99 11.70
N ARG A 239 4.66 19.85 11.11
CA ARG A 239 3.36 19.61 10.48
C ARG A 239 2.58 18.57 11.26
N PRO A 240 1.32 18.85 11.65
CA PRO A 240 0.48 17.89 12.35
C PRO A 240 0.00 16.80 11.39
N ILE A 241 0.01 15.55 11.87
CA ILE A 241 -0.38 14.36 11.12
C ILE A 241 -1.25 13.51 12.02
N ASP A 242 -2.51 13.35 11.64
CA ASP A 242 -3.47 12.50 12.34
C ASP A 242 -3.18 11.03 12.03
N LEU A 243 -2.80 10.26 13.06
CA LEU A 243 -2.57 8.83 12.92
C LEU A 243 -3.88 8.05 12.89
N TYR A 244 -4.95 8.63 13.45
CA TYR A 244 -6.25 7.99 13.53
C TYR A 244 -6.79 7.68 12.13
N HIS A 245 -7.30 6.47 11.97
CA HIS A 245 -7.97 6.02 10.76
C HIS A 245 -9.44 5.75 11.05
N ARG A 246 -10.32 5.77 10.05
CA ARG A 246 -11.73 5.43 10.27
C ARG A 246 -11.96 4.01 10.83
N PHE A 247 -11.01 3.09 10.60
CA PHE A 247 -11.04 1.74 11.19
C PHE A 247 -10.46 1.68 12.61
N SER A 248 -9.82 2.75 13.08
CA SER A 248 -9.17 2.81 14.38
C SER A 248 -10.15 2.65 15.54
N GLY A 249 -11.43 3.01 15.38
CA GLY A 249 -12.41 2.95 16.46
C GLY A 249 -12.60 1.55 17.08
N GLY A 250 -12.32 0.48 16.33
CA GLY A 250 -12.45 -0.90 16.81
C GLY A 250 -11.18 -1.75 16.67
N LEU A 251 -10.13 -1.25 16.01
CA LEU A 251 -8.96 -2.05 15.63
C LEU A 251 -7.71 -1.17 15.67
N HIS A 252 -6.61 -1.71 16.20
CA HIS A 252 -5.26 -1.21 15.93
C HIS A 252 -4.91 -1.46 14.46
N TYR A 253 -5.42 -0.59 13.59
CA TYR A 253 -5.39 -0.78 12.14
C TYR A 253 -3.96 -0.58 11.62
N PRO A 254 -3.36 -1.62 11.00
CA PRO A 254 -2.03 -1.50 10.42
C PRO A 254 -2.11 -0.63 9.17
N ARG A 255 -1.35 0.46 9.15
CA ARG A 255 -1.30 1.38 8.00
C ARG A 255 0.06 2.07 7.89
N THR A 256 0.36 2.53 6.69
CA THR A 256 1.49 3.43 6.46
C THR A 256 1.00 4.88 6.48
N VAL A 257 1.73 5.74 7.17
CA VAL A 257 1.49 7.18 7.19
C VAL A 257 2.78 7.88 6.78
N MET A 258 2.72 8.63 5.67
CA MET A 258 3.86 9.39 5.18
C MET A 258 3.98 10.73 5.91
N PHE A 259 5.21 11.08 6.31
CA PHE A 259 5.53 12.35 6.94
C PHE A 259 6.08 13.36 5.93
N ALA A 260 6.85 12.88 4.94
CA ALA A 260 7.31 13.65 3.78
C ALA A 260 7.53 12.73 2.58
N THR A 261 7.26 13.21 1.35
CA THR A 261 7.25 12.38 0.13
C THR A 261 8.00 12.99 -1.06
N ASP A 262 8.54 14.20 -0.93
CA ASP A 262 9.09 15.00 -2.03
C ASP A 262 10.37 15.75 -1.59
N LEU A 263 11.20 15.11 -0.74
CA LEU A 263 12.46 15.70 -0.27
C LEU A 263 13.51 15.63 -1.39
N PRO A 264 14.50 16.54 -1.42
CA PRO A 264 15.68 16.34 -2.25
C PRO A 264 16.38 15.02 -1.89
N PRO A 265 16.88 14.22 -2.84
CA PRO A 265 17.60 12.99 -2.48
C PRO A 265 18.83 13.31 -1.62
N GLY A 266 18.94 12.69 -0.44
CA GLY A 266 20.08 12.92 0.42
C GLY A 266 19.91 12.40 1.84
N ALA A 267 20.82 12.82 2.72
CA ALA A 267 20.71 12.57 4.15
C ALA A 267 19.79 13.61 4.80
N HIS A 268 18.93 13.14 5.70
CA HIS A 268 17.92 13.94 6.38
C HIS A 268 17.79 13.55 7.84
N VAL A 269 17.21 14.45 8.63
CA VAL A 269 16.83 14.19 10.02
C VAL A 269 15.33 14.41 10.20
N LEU A 270 14.61 13.35 10.56
CA LEU A 270 13.24 13.44 11.06
C LEU A 270 13.28 13.77 12.56
N ARG A 271 12.52 14.77 12.99
CA ARG A 271 12.13 15.01 14.38
C ARG A 271 10.63 14.77 14.51
N LEU A 272 10.23 13.82 15.36
CA LEU A 272 8.83 13.45 15.55
C LEU A 272 8.43 13.69 17.01
N ARG A 273 7.28 14.33 17.22
CA ARG A 273 6.71 14.52 18.56
C ARG A 273 5.24 14.16 18.66
N THR A 274 4.83 13.58 19.78
CA THR A 274 3.40 13.43 20.12
C THR A 274 2.82 14.75 20.61
N THR A 275 1.54 14.97 20.37
CA THR A 275 0.84 16.19 20.80
C THR A 275 -0.28 15.88 21.79
N GLU A 276 -0.86 16.91 22.40
CA GLU A 276 -2.11 16.80 23.18
C GLU A 276 -3.35 16.68 22.30
N LYS A 277 -3.19 16.84 20.97
CA LYS A 277 -4.29 16.83 20.02
C LYS A 277 -4.55 15.41 19.53
N SER A 278 -5.80 15.12 19.24
CA SER A 278 -6.23 13.88 18.60
C SER A 278 -7.50 14.11 17.79
N ASN A 279 -7.83 13.13 16.95
CA ASN A 279 -9.11 13.09 16.26
C ASN A 279 -10.27 13.09 17.29
N SER A 280 -11.40 13.73 16.99
CA SER A 280 -12.56 13.75 17.90
C SER A 280 -13.14 12.37 18.20
N ALA A 281 -12.90 11.38 17.33
CA ALA A 281 -13.28 9.98 17.54
C ALA A 281 -12.22 9.15 18.30
N SER A 282 -11.04 9.73 18.55
CA SER A 282 -9.97 9.09 19.31
C SER A 282 -10.21 9.21 20.81
N LYS A 283 -9.69 8.23 21.56
CA LYS A 283 -9.75 8.11 23.02
C LYS A 283 -8.39 8.34 23.69
N GLY A 284 -7.41 8.83 22.93
CA GLY A 284 -6.06 9.04 23.44
C GLY A 284 -5.17 9.79 22.45
N VAL A 285 -3.87 9.79 22.75
CA VAL A 285 -2.84 10.50 21.99
C VAL A 285 -1.68 9.58 21.59
N ALA A 286 -1.93 8.27 21.53
CA ALA A 286 -0.90 7.28 21.37
C ALA A 286 -0.34 7.23 19.94
N ALA A 287 0.95 6.92 19.83
CA ALA A 287 1.62 6.56 18.59
C ALA A 287 2.34 5.23 18.79
N ARG A 288 2.17 4.29 17.84
CA ARG A 288 2.72 2.92 17.93
C ARG A 288 3.29 2.51 16.58
N ILE A 289 4.60 2.71 16.43
CA ILE A 289 5.32 2.53 15.16
C ILE A 289 5.92 1.12 15.12
N LEU A 290 5.58 0.36 14.08
CA LEU A 290 6.19 -0.94 13.77
C LEU A 290 7.55 -0.75 13.11
N GLU A 291 7.58 0.07 12.05
CA GLU A 291 8.77 0.34 11.24
C GLU A 291 8.70 1.77 10.70
N PHE A 292 9.84 2.41 10.46
CA PHE A 292 9.90 3.59 9.61
C PHE A 292 9.96 3.16 8.15
N THR A 293 9.27 3.88 7.26
CA THR A 293 9.31 3.66 5.82
C THR A 293 10.12 4.76 5.16
N VAL A 294 11.16 4.41 4.41
CA VAL A 294 12.00 5.36 3.68
C VAL A 294 12.05 4.97 2.22
N ASN A 295 12.12 5.97 1.35
CA ASN A 295 12.46 5.81 -0.06
C ASN A 295 13.80 6.49 -0.30
#